data_AF-A0A0M0JGP3-F1
#
_entry.id   AF-A0A0M0JGP3-F1
#
_cell.length_a   1.000
_cell.length_b   1.000
_cell.length_c   1.000
_cell.angle_alpha   90.00
_cell.angle_beta   90.00
_cell.angle_gamma   90.00
#
_symmetry.space_group_name_H-M   'P 1'
#
loop_
_entity.id
_entity.type
_entity.pdbx_description
1 polymer ?
#
loop_
_entity_poly.entity_id
_entity_poly.type
_entity_poly.pdbx_seq_one_letter_code
_entity_poly.pdbx_strand_id
1 'polypeptide(L)'
;MLAGRWSRYKSDQKKREEARREAEVAHERRRAEANAEKERLRKGSAPPTSAAQSAAAAASDDAAWERFVGSGSDSPISVVDVPWPTLQAGALGLDPATASAAERKQAFRAKSLRWHPDKFVQVFGSRLDPEEREAILRRVTEVSQEINALYQAAEEGAR
;
A
#
# COMPACT_ATOMS: atom_id res chain seq x y z
N MET A 1 -7.11 69.45 42.09
CA MET A 1 -6.01 68.70 41.42
C MET A 1 -6.44 67.24 41.15
N LEU A 2 -7.25 66.96 40.12
CA LEU A 2 -7.80 65.61 39.86
C LEU A 2 -7.59 65.08 38.42
N ALA A 3 -6.80 65.74 37.58
CA ALA A 3 -6.60 65.34 36.19
C ALA A 3 -5.51 64.24 35.99
N GLY A 4 -4.51 64.15 36.86
CA GLY A 4 -3.36 63.24 36.70
C GLY A 4 -3.58 61.79 37.15
N ARG A 5 -4.68 61.49 37.84
CA ARG A 5 -4.98 60.13 38.34
C ARG A 5 -5.80 59.31 37.32
N TRP A 6 -6.63 59.97 36.52
CA TRP A 6 -7.44 59.34 35.47
C TRP A 6 -6.63 58.97 34.23
N SER A 7 -5.61 59.76 33.89
CA SER A 7 -4.68 59.48 32.79
C SER A 7 -3.83 58.22 33.04
N ARG A 8 -3.32 58.04 34.27
CA ARG A 8 -2.60 56.81 34.66
C ARG A 8 -3.47 55.56 34.63
N TYR A 9 -4.73 55.64 35.09
CA TYR A 9 -5.68 54.52 35.01
C TYR A 9 -5.97 54.09 33.57
N LYS A 10 -6.18 55.04 32.65
CA LYS A 10 -6.38 54.74 31.23
C LYS A 10 -5.15 54.13 30.56
N SER A 11 -3.94 54.59 30.95
CA SER A 11 -2.70 54.01 30.44
C SER A 11 -2.46 52.58 30.94
N ASP A 12 -2.79 52.29 32.21
CA ASP A 12 -2.70 50.94 32.77
C ASP A 12 -3.72 49.99 32.13
N GLN A 13 -4.94 50.48 31.89
CA GLN A 13 -6.00 49.75 31.18
C GLN A 13 -5.58 49.40 29.75
N LYS A 14 -5.04 50.37 29.00
CA LYS A 14 -4.54 50.15 27.63
C LYS A 14 -3.41 49.11 27.60
N LYS A 15 -2.47 49.19 28.56
CA LYS A 15 -1.35 48.24 28.66
C LYS A 15 -1.81 46.83 29.01
N ARG A 16 -2.84 46.67 29.86
CA ARG A 16 -3.45 45.38 30.19
C ARG A 16 -4.20 44.78 29.00
N GLU A 17 -4.88 45.62 28.22
CA GLU A 17 -5.59 45.18 27.02
C GLU A 17 -4.62 44.75 25.92
N GLU A 18 -3.55 45.51 25.68
CA GLU A 18 -2.46 45.14 24.77
C GLU A 18 -1.81 43.82 25.21
N ALA A 19 -1.47 43.67 26.50
CA ALA A 19 -0.91 42.42 27.03
C ALA A 19 -1.87 41.22 26.86
N ARG A 20 -3.19 41.43 27.02
CA ARG A 20 -4.20 40.38 26.79
C ARG A 20 -4.27 39.97 25.32
N ARG A 21 -4.24 40.94 24.40
CA ARG A 21 -4.24 40.69 22.95
C ARG A 21 -2.96 39.96 22.52
N GLU A 22 -1.80 40.38 23.04
CA GLU A 22 -0.53 39.70 22.78
C GLU A 22 -0.53 38.26 23.31
N ALA A 23 -1.08 38.03 24.50
CA ALA A 23 -1.21 36.69 25.06
C ALA A 23 -2.16 35.80 24.23
N GLU A 24 -3.24 36.37 23.70
CA GLU A 24 -4.21 35.67 22.85
C GLU A 24 -3.57 35.25 21.52
N VAL A 25 -2.86 36.16 20.86
CA VAL A 25 -2.12 35.87 19.62
C VAL A 25 -1.00 34.85 19.87
N ALA A 26 -0.28 34.95 20.97
CA ALA A 26 0.76 33.99 21.33
C ALA A 26 0.18 32.59 21.58
N HIS A 27 -0.98 32.50 22.23
CA HIS A 27 -1.68 31.24 22.46
C HIS A 27 -2.19 30.63 21.15
N GLU A 28 -2.75 31.45 20.26
CA GLU A 28 -3.22 31.00 18.95
C GLU A 28 -2.07 30.52 18.06
N ARG A 29 -0.96 31.26 18.01
CA ARG A 29 0.26 30.83 17.30
C ARG A 29 0.79 29.51 17.85
N ARG A 30 0.88 29.36 19.17
CA ARG A 30 1.34 28.11 19.80
C ARG A 30 0.40 26.95 19.47
N ARG A 31 -0.92 27.18 19.42
CA ARG A 31 -1.90 26.17 19.05
C ARG A 31 -1.80 25.80 17.57
N ALA A 32 -1.59 26.76 16.69
CA ALA A 32 -1.37 26.54 15.26
C ALA A 32 -0.08 25.75 15.01
N GLU A 33 1.02 26.12 15.67
CA GLU A 33 2.30 25.40 15.61
C GLU A 33 2.16 23.96 16.14
N ALA A 34 1.50 23.76 17.29
CA ALA A 34 1.24 22.43 17.83
C ALA A 34 0.34 21.59 16.91
N ASN A 35 -0.62 22.21 16.21
CA ASN A 35 -1.47 21.50 15.25
C ASN A 35 -0.68 21.13 13.98
N ALA A 36 0.13 22.04 13.45
CA ALA A 36 1.00 21.79 12.32
C ALA A 36 2.04 20.70 12.61
N GLU A 37 2.61 20.68 13.82
CA GLU A 37 3.53 19.63 14.28
C GLU A 37 2.83 18.27 14.38
N LYS A 38 1.62 18.23 14.95
CA LYS A 38 0.80 17.01 14.97
C LYS A 38 0.47 16.50 13.57
N GLU A 39 0.20 17.39 12.62
CA GLU A 39 -0.09 17.02 11.23
C GLU A 39 1.17 16.51 10.51
N ARG A 40 2.33 17.13 10.77
CA ARG A 40 3.63 16.64 10.28
C ARG A 40 3.99 15.28 10.83
N LEU A 41 3.80 15.05 12.13
CA LEU A 41 4.00 13.74 12.78
C LEU A 41 3.02 12.70 12.22
N ARG A 42 1.75 13.05 11.99
CA ARG A 42 0.77 12.14 11.34
C ARG A 42 1.18 11.77 9.93
N LYS A 43 1.68 12.72 9.14
CA LYS A 43 2.11 12.50 7.75
C LYS A 43 3.47 11.78 7.66
N GLY A 44 4.34 11.97 8.64
CA GLY A 44 5.67 11.35 8.70
C GLY A 44 5.73 9.99 9.41
N SER A 45 4.76 9.68 10.27
CA SER A 45 4.71 8.43 11.05
C SER A 45 3.53 7.54 10.72
N ALA A 46 2.78 7.79 9.64
CA ALA A 46 1.87 6.78 9.13
C ALA A 46 2.74 5.62 8.59
N PRO A 47 2.72 4.42 9.22
CA PRO A 47 3.26 3.24 8.55
C PRO A 47 2.54 3.14 7.20
N PRO A 48 3.21 2.73 6.10
CA PRO A 48 2.51 2.52 4.85
C PRO A 48 1.35 1.58 5.18
N THR A 49 0.11 2.08 5.01
CA THR A 49 -1.09 1.31 5.31
C THR A 49 -0.95 -0.05 4.63
N SER A 50 -1.44 -1.13 5.23
CA SER A 50 -1.35 -2.49 4.62
C SER A 50 -1.71 -2.47 3.13
N ALA A 51 -2.72 -1.68 2.75
CA ALA A 51 -3.12 -1.40 1.37
C ALA A 51 -2.00 -0.85 0.46
N ALA A 52 -1.21 0.11 0.92
CA ALA A 52 -0.11 0.69 0.14
C ALA A 52 1.05 -0.31 -0.04
N GLN A 53 1.33 -1.11 0.99
CA GLN A 53 2.32 -2.19 0.91
C GLN A 53 1.86 -3.28 -0.05
N SER A 54 0.58 -3.67 0.02
CA SER A 54 -0.04 -4.64 -0.88
C SER A 54 -0.05 -4.18 -2.33
N ALA A 55 -0.37 -2.92 -2.61
CA ALA A 55 -0.32 -2.37 -3.96
C ALA A 55 1.11 -2.33 -4.53
N ALA A 56 2.10 -1.98 -3.70
CA ALA A 56 3.50 -2.03 -4.09
C ALA A 56 3.98 -3.46 -4.39
N ALA A 57 3.56 -4.44 -3.57
CA ALA A 57 3.84 -5.85 -3.81
C ALA A 57 3.21 -6.34 -5.12
N ALA A 58 1.94 -5.99 -5.38
CA ALA A 58 1.25 -6.33 -6.63
C ALA A 58 2.01 -5.81 -7.86
N ALA A 59 2.42 -4.54 -7.83
CA ALA A 59 3.17 -3.92 -8.92
C ALA A 59 4.55 -4.57 -9.12
N SER A 60 5.24 -4.93 -8.04
CA SER A 60 6.52 -5.63 -8.10
C SER A 60 6.38 -7.02 -8.73
N ASP A 61 5.35 -7.79 -8.35
CA ASP A 61 5.08 -9.13 -8.88
C ASP A 61 4.71 -9.11 -10.37
N ASP A 62 4.05 -8.03 -10.83
CA ASP A 62 3.72 -7.83 -12.24
C ASP A 62 4.95 -7.40 -13.05
N ALA A 63 5.77 -6.48 -12.53
CA ALA A 63 7.02 -6.10 -13.19
C ALA A 63 8.01 -7.29 -13.30
N ALA A 64 8.10 -8.12 -12.26
CA ALA A 64 8.92 -9.33 -12.27
C ALA A 64 8.43 -10.34 -13.33
N TRP A 65 7.12 -10.46 -13.51
CA TRP A 65 6.54 -11.29 -14.58
C TRP A 65 6.87 -10.78 -15.96
N GLU A 66 6.64 -9.50 -16.22
CA GLU A 66 6.87 -8.92 -17.53
C GLU A 66 8.34 -9.09 -17.92
N ARG A 67 9.25 -8.94 -16.96
CA ARG A 67 10.67 -9.22 -17.17
C ARG A 67 10.92 -10.69 -17.49
N PHE A 68 10.29 -11.62 -16.77
CA PHE A 68 10.41 -13.06 -17.01
C PHE A 68 9.88 -13.46 -18.40
N VAL A 69 8.68 -13.01 -18.77
CA VAL A 69 8.09 -13.27 -20.09
C VAL A 69 8.92 -12.62 -21.20
N GLY A 70 9.41 -11.40 -20.98
CA GLY A 70 10.25 -10.66 -21.93
C GLY A 70 11.68 -11.17 -22.02
N SER A 71 12.14 -11.96 -21.05
CA SER A 71 13.45 -12.62 -21.09
C SER A 71 13.41 -13.81 -22.05
N GLY A 72 13.59 -13.52 -23.33
CA GLY A 72 13.74 -14.50 -24.41
C GLY A 72 15.12 -15.17 -24.41
N SER A 73 15.64 -15.60 -23.25
CA SER A 73 16.91 -16.32 -23.17
C SER A 73 16.76 -17.76 -23.61
N ASP A 74 17.74 -18.27 -24.38
CA ASP A 74 17.87 -19.69 -24.72
C ASP A 74 18.26 -20.58 -23.51
N SER A 75 18.49 -19.97 -22.34
CA SER A 75 18.83 -20.71 -21.12
C SER A 75 17.60 -21.43 -20.55
N PRO A 76 17.79 -22.66 -20.01
CA PRO A 76 16.73 -23.37 -19.33
C PRO A 76 16.26 -22.58 -18.09
N ILE A 77 14.95 -22.59 -17.87
CA ILE A 77 14.27 -21.92 -16.76
C ILE A 77 14.32 -22.85 -15.56
N SER A 78 15.01 -22.40 -14.52
CA SER A 78 15.08 -23.06 -13.22
C SER A 78 14.02 -22.49 -12.27
N VAL A 79 13.83 -23.14 -11.12
CA VAL A 79 12.88 -22.74 -10.06
C VAL A 79 13.16 -21.31 -9.58
N VAL A 80 14.43 -20.90 -9.54
CA VAL A 80 14.83 -19.57 -9.05
C VAL A 80 14.56 -18.45 -10.06
N ASP A 81 14.43 -18.79 -11.35
CA ASP A 81 14.16 -17.82 -12.42
C ASP A 81 12.67 -17.46 -12.48
N VAL A 82 11.79 -18.33 -11.98
CA VAL A 82 10.35 -18.11 -12.00
C VAL A 82 9.98 -17.06 -10.95
N PRO A 83 9.36 -15.92 -11.34
CA PRO A 83 8.98 -14.87 -10.41
C PRO A 83 7.69 -15.26 -9.67
N TRP A 84 7.84 -16.08 -8.64
CA TRP A 84 6.74 -16.55 -7.80
C TRP A 84 5.99 -15.36 -7.18
N PRO A 85 4.64 -15.36 -7.19
CA PRO A 85 3.87 -14.25 -6.70
C PRO A 85 3.83 -14.27 -5.17
N THR A 86 3.62 -13.10 -4.58
CA THR A 86 3.29 -12.99 -3.17
C THR A 86 1.87 -13.50 -2.95
N LEU A 87 1.72 -14.63 -2.24
CA LEU A 87 0.42 -15.28 -1.97
C LEU A 87 -0.35 -14.59 -0.84
N GLN A 88 -0.67 -13.32 -1.04
CA GLN A 88 -1.48 -12.51 -0.13
C GLN A 88 -2.62 -11.85 -0.91
N ALA A 89 -3.82 -11.79 -0.32
CA ALA A 89 -4.99 -11.22 -0.99
C ALA A 89 -4.72 -9.79 -1.51
N GLY A 90 -4.08 -8.94 -0.70
CA GLY A 90 -3.73 -7.58 -1.12
C GLY A 90 -2.75 -7.53 -2.30
N ALA A 91 -1.69 -8.35 -2.27
CA ALA A 91 -0.70 -8.40 -3.36
C ALA A 91 -1.26 -8.99 -4.66
N LEU A 92 -2.28 -9.84 -4.55
CA LEU A 92 -2.99 -10.40 -5.71
C LEU A 92 -4.14 -9.52 -6.19
N GLY A 93 -4.42 -8.38 -5.54
CA GLY A 93 -5.56 -7.52 -5.86
C GLY A 93 -6.92 -8.16 -5.53
N LEU A 94 -6.94 -9.10 -4.58
CA LEU A 94 -8.11 -9.85 -4.12
C LEU A 94 -8.64 -9.35 -2.77
N ASP A 95 -8.02 -8.35 -2.16
CA ASP A 95 -8.43 -7.83 -0.85
C ASP A 95 -9.73 -6.99 -0.98
N PRO A 96 -10.83 -7.40 -0.32
CA PRO A 96 -12.09 -6.66 -0.36
C PRO A 96 -12.02 -5.28 0.29
N ALA A 97 -11.02 -5.00 1.14
CA ALA A 97 -10.82 -3.69 1.73
C ALA A 97 -10.24 -2.67 0.75
N THR A 98 -9.57 -3.13 -0.32
CA THR A 98 -8.86 -2.26 -1.27
C THR A 98 -9.41 -2.30 -2.70
N ALA A 99 -10.19 -3.33 -3.05
CA ALA A 99 -10.68 -3.55 -4.41
C ALA A 99 -12.16 -3.95 -4.44
N SER A 100 -12.89 -3.41 -5.43
CA SER A 100 -14.27 -3.78 -5.71
C SER A 100 -14.38 -5.23 -6.20
N ALA A 101 -15.58 -5.82 -6.14
CA ALA A 101 -15.82 -7.18 -6.64
C ALA A 101 -15.44 -7.35 -8.12
N ALA A 102 -15.64 -6.30 -8.95
CA ALA A 102 -15.26 -6.32 -10.36
C ALA A 102 -13.73 -6.36 -10.53
N GLU A 103 -12.99 -5.54 -9.77
CA GLU A 103 -11.53 -5.49 -9.78
C GLU A 103 -10.93 -6.80 -9.26
N ARG A 104 -11.45 -7.34 -8.15
CA ARG A 104 -11.02 -8.64 -7.60
C ARG A 104 -11.22 -9.76 -8.61
N LYS A 105 -12.36 -9.78 -9.30
CA LYS A 105 -12.65 -10.78 -10.36
C LYS A 105 -11.72 -10.64 -11.56
N GLN A 106 -11.37 -9.41 -11.96
CA GLN A 106 -10.42 -9.16 -13.04
C GLN A 106 -9.00 -9.61 -12.65
N ALA A 107 -8.55 -9.24 -11.45
CA ALA A 107 -7.25 -9.63 -10.92
C ALA A 107 -7.13 -11.16 -10.81
N PHE A 108 -8.15 -11.82 -10.26
CA PHE A 108 -8.24 -13.28 -10.20
C PHE A 108 -8.10 -13.91 -11.59
N ARG A 109 -8.87 -13.45 -12.59
CA ARG A 109 -8.79 -14.00 -13.95
C ARG A 109 -7.39 -13.87 -14.55
N ALA A 110 -6.75 -12.72 -14.37
CA ALA A 110 -5.40 -12.49 -14.87
C ALA A 110 -4.37 -13.41 -14.21
N LYS A 111 -4.36 -13.49 -12.87
CA LYS A 111 -3.42 -14.32 -12.11
C LYS A 111 -3.68 -15.82 -12.33
N SER A 112 -4.93 -16.25 -12.36
CA SER A 112 -5.31 -17.64 -12.62
C SER A 112 -4.90 -18.10 -14.02
N LEU A 113 -5.01 -17.26 -15.05
CA LEU A 113 -4.55 -17.62 -16.39
C LEU A 113 -3.02 -17.74 -16.45
N ARG A 114 -2.31 -16.81 -15.81
CA ARG A 114 -0.84 -16.79 -15.72
C ARG A 114 -0.27 -18.01 -15.01
N TRP A 115 -0.89 -18.40 -13.89
CA TRP A 115 -0.41 -19.48 -13.03
C TRP A 115 -1.15 -20.81 -13.25
N HIS A 116 -1.96 -20.93 -14.30
CA HIS A 116 -2.59 -22.22 -14.61
C HIS A 116 -1.52 -23.20 -15.11
N PRO A 117 -1.43 -24.43 -14.56
CA PRO A 117 -0.38 -25.39 -14.94
C PRO A 117 -0.31 -25.64 -16.44
N ASP A 118 -1.46 -25.85 -17.09
CA ASP A 118 -1.55 -26.06 -18.55
C ASP A 118 -1.02 -24.85 -19.34
N LYS A 119 -1.41 -23.62 -18.97
CA LYS A 119 -0.98 -22.42 -19.68
C LYS A 119 0.50 -22.13 -19.46
N PHE A 120 1.00 -22.38 -18.26
CA PHE A 120 2.41 -22.25 -17.95
C PHE A 120 3.26 -23.23 -18.78
N VAL A 121 2.86 -24.50 -18.87
CA VAL A 121 3.51 -25.51 -19.72
C VAL A 121 3.41 -25.13 -21.20
N GLN A 122 2.27 -24.62 -21.65
CA GLN A 122 2.07 -24.23 -23.04
C GLN A 122 3.06 -23.12 -23.47
N VAL A 123 3.40 -22.19 -22.57
CA VAL A 123 4.27 -21.05 -22.87
C VAL A 123 5.75 -21.36 -22.58
N PHE A 124 6.05 -22.00 -21.45
CA PHE A 124 7.43 -22.18 -20.96
C PHE A 124 7.90 -23.63 -20.98
N GLY A 125 7.02 -24.60 -21.26
CA GLY A 125 7.29 -26.02 -21.05
C GLY A 125 8.48 -26.58 -21.82
N SER A 126 8.82 -26.01 -22.98
CA SER A 126 10.00 -26.37 -23.76
C SER A 126 11.32 -25.79 -23.22
N ARG A 127 11.23 -24.75 -22.38
CA ARG A 127 12.38 -24.06 -21.78
C ARG A 127 12.62 -24.48 -20.33
N LEU A 128 11.74 -25.27 -19.71
CA LEU A 128 11.93 -25.71 -18.33
C LEU A 128 13.14 -26.64 -18.22
N ASP A 129 13.98 -26.41 -17.22
CA ASP A 129 15.06 -27.33 -16.88
C ASP A 129 14.47 -28.74 -16.64
N PRO A 130 14.93 -29.80 -17.34
CA PRO A 130 14.41 -31.15 -17.16
C PRO A 130 14.50 -31.69 -15.73
N GLU A 131 15.51 -31.31 -14.95
CA GLU A 131 15.71 -31.77 -13.58
C GLU A 131 14.74 -31.09 -12.62
N GLU A 132 14.42 -29.82 -12.86
CA GLU A 132 13.54 -29.03 -12.00
C GLU A 132 12.11 -28.91 -12.51
N ARG A 133 11.82 -29.39 -13.73
CA ARG A 133 10.53 -29.28 -14.40
C ARG A 133 9.38 -29.73 -13.51
N GLU A 134 9.49 -30.89 -12.88
CA GLU A 134 8.43 -31.41 -12.01
C GLU A 134 8.21 -30.53 -10.77
N ALA A 135 9.30 -30.04 -10.17
CA ALA A 135 9.24 -29.13 -9.03
C ALA A 135 8.57 -27.80 -9.39
N ILE A 136 8.92 -27.22 -10.54
CA ILE A 136 8.30 -26.00 -11.06
C ILE A 136 6.81 -26.21 -11.27
N LEU A 137 6.40 -27.30 -11.95
CA LEU A 137 4.99 -27.57 -12.23
C LEU A 137 4.16 -27.87 -10.97
N ARG A 138 4.75 -28.57 -10.00
CA ARG A 138 4.13 -28.76 -8.69
C ARG A 138 3.91 -27.40 -8.02
N ARG A 139 4.92 -26.54 -8.01
CA ARG A 139 4.81 -25.21 -7.38
C ARG A 139 3.82 -24.29 -8.09
N VAL A 140 3.76 -24.33 -9.42
CA VAL A 140 2.73 -23.60 -10.21
C VAL A 140 1.33 -24.10 -9.84
N THR A 141 1.16 -25.41 -9.65
CA THR A 141 -0.12 -26.00 -9.22
C THR A 141 -0.52 -25.51 -7.83
N GLU A 142 0.40 -25.53 -6.87
CA GLU A 142 0.19 -24.97 -5.53
C GLU A 142 -0.21 -23.50 -5.58
N VAL A 143 0.54 -22.67 -6.33
CA VAL A 143 0.22 -21.24 -6.50
C VAL A 143 -1.18 -21.05 -7.09
N SER A 144 -1.56 -21.84 -8.09
CA SER A 144 -2.90 -21.80 -8.69
C SER A 144 -4.00 -22.14 -7.67
N GLN A 145 -3.78 -23.17 -6.85
CA GLN A 145 -4.71 -23.55 -5.79
C GLN A 145 -4.86 -22.46 -4.73
N GLU A 146 -3.75 -21.86 -4.31
CA GLU A 146 -3.75 -20.77 -3.33
C GLU A 146 -4.48 -19.52 -3.85
N ILE A 147 -4.27 -19.15 -5.12
CA ILE A 147 -4.99 -18.03 -5.76
C ILE A 147 -6.50 -18.28 -5.73
N ASN A 148 -6.93 -19.51 -6.03
CA ASN A 148 -8.34 -19.89 -5.96
C ASN A 148 -8.88 -19.80 -4.52
N ALA A 149 -8.13 -20.33 -3.54
CA ALA A 149 -8.53 -20.30 -2.14
C ALA A 149 -8.68 -18.85 -1.62
N LEU A 150 -7.73 -17.97 -1.93
CA LEU A 150 -7.78 -16.55 -1.55
C LEU A 150 -8.95 -15.83 -2.20
N TYR A 151 -9.27 -16.14 -3.47
CA TYR A 151 -10.44 -15.56 -4.13
C TYR A 151 -11.75 -16.00 -3.48
N GLN A 152 -11.91 -17.29 -3.15
CA GLN A 152 -13.12 -17.78 -2.47
C GLN A 152 -13.27 -17.16 -1.08
N ALA A 153 -12.19 -17.10 -0.30
CA ALA A 153 -12.20 -16.47 1.02
C ALA A 153 -12.59 -14.98 0.96
N ALA A 154 -12.12 -14.26 -0.06
CA ALA A 154 -12.48 -12.86 -0.28
C ALA A 154 -13.96 -12.68 -0.70
N GLU A 155 -14.54 -13.64 -1.42
CA GLU A 155 -15.97 -13.63 -1.77
C GLU A 155 -16.88 -13.99 -0.60
N GLU A 156 -16.45 -14.90 0.27
CA GLU A 156 -17.18 -15.28 1.49
C GLU A 156 -17.18 -14.15 2.54
N GLY A 157 -16.03 -13.50 2.75
CA GLY A 157 -15.92 -12.38 3.69
C GLY A 157 -16.60 -11.09 3.22
N ALA A 158 -16.97 -10.99 1.94
CA ALA A 158 -17.70 -9.85 1.37
C ALA A 158 -19.23 -10.01 1.40
N ARG A 159 -19.75 -11.17 1.83
CA ARG A 159 -21.18 -11.45 2.01
C ARG A 159 -21.66 -11.09 3.41
#